data_AF-A0A0X3VKI9-F1
#
_entry.id   AF-A0A0X3VKI9-F1
#
_cell.length_a   1.000
_cell.length_b   1.000
_cell.length_c   1.000
_cell.angle_alpha   90.00
_cell.angle_beta   90.00
_cell.angle_gamma   90.00
#
_symmetry.space_group_name_H-M   'P 1'
#
loop_
_entity.id
_entity.type
_entity.pdbx_description
1 polymer ?
#
loop_
_entity_poly.entity_id
_entity_poly.type
_entity_poly.pdbx_seq_one_letter_code
_entity_poly.pdbx_strand_id
1 'polypeptide(L)'
;MATAYRPYEPGTEPRGHLVPAALKAPFQARVWREFLYLVISLPMAVLTFVYTITMLALGAGLLITFLGIPVLGAALAGCRALGVVERARARALLRLEVAEPEPVLGRKGGRGGKRGPVAWVGALLRSGTSWRHVIYALIHLPWALFSFTFAIVFTSYGWGFATYPLWRWVFPRYMDEPGLQIFGDDHGRAFYLDTPFEVAATCAAGVLVLLLTPWVMRALTSVDRIMVAGLLGPSRLASRVWELESDRGTVVDTAAADLRRIERDLHDGAQARLVALAMDLGLAKEKLEEDPEAAAKMVDEAHGEVKLALQELRD
;
A
#
# COMPACT_ATOMS: atom_id res chain seq x y z
N MET A 1 -21.42 -15.55 -48.50
CA MET A 1 -21.36 -15.25 -47.06
C MET A 1 -21.11 -13.75 -46.91
N ALA A 2 -22.17 -12.96 -46.72
CA ALA A 2 -22.10 -11.52 -46.53
C ALA A 2 -22.41 -11.22 -45.05
N THR A 3 -21.44 -10.68 -44.34
CA THR A 3 -21.57 -10.25 -42.94
C THR A 3 -22.28 -8.90 -42.90
N ALA A 4 -23.51 -8.90 -42.40
CA ALA A 4 -24.31 -7.70 -42.21
C ALA A 4 -23.69 -6.78 -41.15
N TYR A 5 -23.42 -5.54 -41.53
CA TYR A 5 -23.02 -4.45 -40.64
C TYR A 5 -24.22 -4.00 -39.81
N ARG A 6 -24.16 -4.10 -38.47
CA ARG A 6 -25.15 -3.49 -37.56
C ARG A 6 -24.75 -2.04 -37.27
N PRO A 7 -25.62 -1.04 -37.50
CA PRO A 7 -25.32 0.34 -37.16
C PRO A 7 -25.31 0.54 -35.63
N TYR A 8 -24.42 1.42 -35.18
CA TYR A 8 -24.28 1.84 -33.78
C TYR A 8 -25.50 2.68 -33.36
N GLU A 9 -26.31 2.17 -32.43
CA GLU A 9 -27.32 2.98 -31.75
C GLU A 9 -26.65 3.74 -30.59
N PRO A 10 -26.71 5.09 -30.56
CA PRO A 10 -26.20 5.84 -29.43
C PRO A 10 -26.99 5.48 -28.18
N GLY A 11 -26.30 4.90 -27.21
CA GLY A 11 -26.88 4.49 -25.93
C GLY A 11 -27.61 5.66 -25.27
N THR A 12 -28.88 5.46 -24.96
CA THR A 12 -29.65 6.33 -24.08
C THR A 12 -28.91 6.43 -22.74
N GLU A 13 -28.28 7.57 -22.47
CA GLU A 13 -27.72 7.84 -21.16
C GLU A 13 -28.82 7.73 -20.09
N PRO A 14 -28.61 6.97 -19.01
CA PRO A 14 -29.58 6.89 -17.93
C PRO A 14 -29.73 8.27 -17.29
N ARG A 15 -30.91 8.86 -17.45
CA ARG A 15 -31.36 10.13 -16.85
C ARG A 15 -30.93 10.20 -15.39
N GLY A 16 -30.05 11.16 -15.08
CA GLY A 16 -29.52 11.40 -13.75
C GLY A 16 -30.63 11.56 -12.71
N HIS A 17 -30.54 10.78 -11.64
CA HIS A 17 -31.38 10.96 -10.46
C HIS A 17 -31.12 12.33 -9.83
N LEU A 18 -32.09 13.24 -9.95
CA LEU A 18 -32.17 14.59 -9.38
C LEU A 18 -32.38 14.58 -7.85
N VAL A 19 -31.68 13.72 -7.12
CA VAL A 19 -31.50 13.93 -5.67
C VAL A 19 -30.12 14.54 -5.53
N PRO A 20 -29.99 15.81 -5.07
CA PRO A 20 -28.70 16.45 -4.89
C PRO A 20 -27.76 15.49 -4.17
N ALA A 21 -26.58 15.21 -4.73
CA ALA A 21 -25.62 14.28 -4.16
C ALA A 21 -25.32 14.58 -2.67
N ALA A 22 -25.49 15.85 -2.26
CA ALA A 22 -25.44 16.33 -0.88
C ALA A 22 -26.46 15.66 0.06
N LEU A 23 -27.70 15.40 -0.37
CA LEU A 23 -28.74 14.77 0.45
C LEU A 23 -28.54 13.27 0.62
N LYS A 24 -27.90 12.60 -0.34
CA LYS A 24 -27.50 11.19 -0.24
C LYS A 24 -26.17 11.00 0.50
N ALA A 25 -25.36 12.06 0.62
CA ALA A 25 -24.04 12.01 1.22
C ALA A 25 -23.98 11.38 2.62
N PRO A 26 -24.87 11.72 3.59
CA PRO A 26 -24.84 11.10 4.92
C PRO A 26 -25.23 9.61 4.93
N PHE A 27 -25.95 9.13 3.91
CA PHE A 27 -26.40 7.73 3.80
C PHE A 27 -25.47 6.86 2.97
N GLN A 28 -24.34 7.39 2.47
CA GLN A 28 -23.38 6.58 1.74
C GLN A 28 -22.66 5.61 2.67
N ALA A 29 -22.55 4.34 2.26
CA ALA A 29 -21.77 3.31 2.97
C ALA A 29 -20.32 3.73 3.25
N ARG A 30 -19.78 4.69 2.49
CA ARG A 30 -18.47 5.28 2.72
C ARG A 30 -18.37 6.03 4.05
N VAL A 31 -19.36 6.86 4.39
CA VAL A 31 -19.33 7.68 5.62
C VAL A 31 -19.37 6.78 6.85
N TRP A 32 -20.20 5.73 6.81
CA TRP A 32 -20.28 4.74 7.87
C TRP A 32 -18.98 3.95 8.05
N ARG A 33 -18.25 3.66 6.95
CA ARG A 33 -16.93 3.03 7.03
C ARG A 33 -15.87 3.97 7.61
N GLU A 34 -15.91 5.26 7.26
CA GLU A 34 -15.02 6.29 7.82
C GLU A 34 -15.32 6.53 9.31
N PHE A 35 -16.59 6.59 9.70
CA PHE A 35 -17.02 6.66 11.09
C PHE A 35 -16.59 5.42 11.89
N LEU A 36 -16.84 4.22 11.36
CA LEU A 36 -16.41 2.96 11.98
C LEU A 36 -14.89 2.91 12.16
N TYR A 37 -14.12 3.42 11.19
CA TYR A 37 -12.68 3.54 11.30
C TYR A 37 -12.27 4.41 12.50
N LEU A 38 -12.90 5.58 12.67
CA LEU A 38 -12.62 6.49 13.79
C LEU A 38 -13.02 5.89 15.14
N VAL A 39 -14.16 5.20 15.21
CA VAL A 39 -14.62 4.51 16.42
C VAL A 39 -13.63 3.42 16.85
N ILE A 40 -13.13 2.62 15.89
CA ILE A 40 -12.15 1.56 16.14
C ILE A 40 -10.73 2.14 16.35
N SER A 41 -10.47 3.37 15.93
CA SER A 41 -9.16 4.00 16.06
C SER A 41 -8.73 4.16 17.51
N LEU A 42 -9.64 4.53 18.42
CA LEU A 42 -9.32 4.68 19.84
C LEU A 42 -8.81 3.39 20.51
N PRO A 43 -9.56 2.26 20.50
CA PRO A 43 -9.09 1.04 21.13
C PRO A 43 -7.80 0.52 20.49
N MET A 44 -7.63 0.69 19.18
CA MET A 44 -6.39 0.33 18.48
C MET A 44 -5.22 1.22 18.88
N ALA A 45 -5.43 2.52 19.03
CA ALA A 45 -4.40 3.46 19.47
C ALA A 45 -3.98 3.19 20.93
N VAL A 46 -4.94 2.88 21.81
CA VAL A 46 -4.65 2.49 23.19
C VAL A 46 -3.83 1.21 23.22
N LEU A 47 -4.25 0.17 22.50
CA LEU A 47 -3.54 -1.11 22.45
C LEU A 47 -2.12 -0.95 21.92
N THR A 48 -1.95 -0.22 20.82
CA THR A 48 -0.63 -0.01 20.20
C THR A 48 0.28 0.83 21.08
N PHE A 49 -0.24 1.91 21.67
CA PHE A 49 0.52 2.76 22.58
C PHE A 49 0.96 2.03 23.85
N VAL A 50 0.04 1.35 24.53
CA VAL A 50 0.34 0.58 25.76
C VAL A 50 1.38 -0.48 25.46
N TYR A 51 1.20 -1.27 24.40
CA TYR A 51 2.17 -2.26 23.99
C TYR A 51 3.56 -1.64 23.75
N THR A 52 3.63 -0.57 22.95
CA THR A 52 4.90 0.09 22.59
C THR A 52 5.60 0.64 23.82
N ILE A 53 4.91 1.36 24.70
CA ILE A 53 5.53 1.94 25.89
C ILE A 53 5.95 0.85 26.87
N THR A 54 5.09 -0.12 27.17
CA THR A 54 5.41 -1.18 28.12
C THR A 54 6.61 -1.99 27.64
N MET A 55 6.64 -2.40 26.37
CA MET A 55 7.76 -3.19 25.84
C MET A 55 9.05 -2.39 25.69
N LEU A 56 8.97 -1.10 25.35
CA LEU A 56 10.15 -0.24 25.27
C LEU A 56 10.73 0.04 26.67
N ALA A 57 9.87 0.34 27.66
CA ALA A 57 10.29 0.56 29.05
C ALA A 57 10.86 -0.73 29.67
N LEU A 58 10.18 -1.87 29.47
CA LEU A 58 10.66 -3.18 29.94
C LEU A 58 11.98 -3.57 29.28
N GLY A 59 12.08 -3.40 27.96
CA GLY A 59 13.29 -3.67 27.21
C GLY A 59 14.45 -2.79 27.65
N ALA A 60 14.22 -1.49 27.87
CA ALA A 60 15.21 -0.56 28.36
C ALA A 60 15.65 -0.88 29.81
N GLY A 61 14.71 -1.20 30.70
CA GLY A 61 15.02 -1.59 32.09
C GLY A 61 15.83 -2.88 32.19
N LEU A 62 15.54 -3.86 31.32
CA LEU A 62 16.26 -5.13 31.26
C LEU A 62 17.59 -5.04 30.49
N LEU A 63 17.95 -3.90 29.88
CA LEU A 63 19.25 -3.77 29.21
C LEU A 63 20.41 -4.02 30.17
N ILE A 64 20.23 -3.68 31.45
CA ILE A 64 21.23 -3.90 32.51
C ILE A 64 21.59 -5.39 32.64
N THR A 65 20.64 -6.30 32.39
CA THR A 65 20.80 -7.74 32.59
C THR A 65 21.11 -8.51 31.30
N PHE A 66 21.47 -7.82 30.21
CA PHE A 66 21.59 -8.35 28.84
C PHE A 66 20.28 -8.93 28.24
N LEU A 67 19.28 -9.25 29.07
CA LEU A 67 17.96 -9.73 28.66
C LEU A 67 17.11 -8.63 27.98
N GLY A 68 17.49 -7.36 28.11
CA GLY A 68 16.82 -6.25 27.44
C GLY A 68 16.94 -6.31 25.92
N ILE A 69 18.02 -6.88 25.38
CA ILE A 69 18.22 -7.00 23.93
C ILE A 69 17.09 -7.84 23.27
N PRO A 70 16.83 -9.11 23.67
CA PRO A 70 15.73 -9.87 23.08
C PRO A 70 14.36 -9.24 23.33
N VAL A 71 14.13 -8.59 24.47
CA VAL A 71 12.87 -7.89 24.77
C VAL A 71 12.66 -6.68 23.85
N LEU A 72 13.68 -5.87 23.62
CA LEU A 72 13.63 -4.77 22.64
C LEU A 72 13.42 -5.28 21.20
N GLY A 73 14.03 -6.42 20.86
CA GLY A 73 13.77 -7.13 19.63
C GLY A 73 12.29 -7.47 19.44
N ALA A 74 11.70 -8.09 20.46
CA ALA A 74 10.27 -8.40 20.49
C ALA A 74 9.40 -7.14 20.43
N ALA A 75 9.78 -6.08 21.15
CA ALA A 75 9.09 -4.78 21.14
C ALA A 75 8.97 -4.21 19.72
N LEU A 76 10.10 -4.12 19.00
CA LEU A 76 10.14 -3.58 17.65
C LEU A 76 9.42 -4.49 16.65
N ALA A 77 9.52 -5.81 16.81
CA ALA A 77 8.79 -6.76 15.99
C ALA A 77 7.27 -6.65 16.18
N GLY A 78 6.80 -6.52 17.42
CA GLY A 78 5.39 -6.31 17.72
C GLY A 78 4.88 -4.97 17.21
N CYS A 79 5.67 -3.89 17.32
CA CYS A 79 5.31 -2.59 16.73
C CYS A 79 5.13 -2.70 15.21
N ARG A 80 5.95 -3.50 14.53
CA ARG A 80 5.81 -3.77 13.09
C ARG A 80 4.57 -4.60 12.77
N ALA A 81 4.29 -5.64 13.55
CA ALA A 81 3.10 -6.47 13.38
C ALA A 81 1.82 -5.65 13.57
N LEU A 82 1.76 -4.81 14.61
CA LEU A 82 0.66 -3.89 14.84
C LEU A 82 0.51 -2.86 13.70
N GLY A 83 1.62 -2.38 13.13
CA GLY A 83 1.59 -1.55 11.93
C GLY A 83 1.03 -2.26 10.69
N VAL A 84 1.17 -3.57 10.57
CA VAL A 84 0.51 -4.35 9.50
C VAL A 84 -1.00 -4.39 9.71
N VAL A 85 -1.46 -4.61 10.95
CA VAL A 85 -2.88 -4.57 11.30
C VAL A 85 -3.48 -3.20 10.98
N GLU A 86 -2.76 -2.13 11.31
CA GLU A 86 -3.17 -0.75 11.02
C GLU A 86 -3.32 -0.49 9.51
N ARG A 87 -2.36 -0.92 8.70
CA ARG A 87 -2.43 -0.84 7.24
C ARG A 87 -3.59 -1.67 6.68
N ALA A 88 -3.82 -2.87 7.21
CA ALA A 88 -4.93 -3.73 6.81
C ALA A 88 -6.27 -3.06 7.10
N ARG A 89 -6.42 -2.40 8.27
CA ARG A 89 -7.61 -1.63 8.62
C ARG A 89 -7.81 -0.43 7.69
N ALA A 90 -6.75 0.33 7.41
CA ALA A 90 -6.79 1.45 6.47
C ALA A 90 -7.16 0.98 5.04
N ARG A 91 -6.68 -0.17 4.60
CA ARG A 91 -7.05 -0.78 3.31
C ARG A 91 -8.51 -1.23 3.31
N ALA A 92 -8.95 -1.93 4.36
CA ALA A 92 -10.29 -2.48 4.46
C ALA A 92 -11.39 -1.41 4.62
N LEU A 93 -11.14 -0.32 5.36
CA LEU A 93 -12.15 0.70 5.67
C LEU A 93 -11.98 1.98 4.84
N LEU A 94 -10.75 2.46 4.64
CA LEU A 94 -10.47 3.69 3.90
C LEU A 94 -10.13 3.46 2.42
N ARG A 95 -9.97 2.20 1.98
CA ARG A 95 -9.46 1.82 0.64
C ARG A 95 -8.11 2.47 0.31
N LEU A 96 -7.29 2.68 1.33
CA LEU A 96 -5.94 3.20 1.15
C LEU A 96 -4.99 2.05 0.82
N GLU A 97 -4.46 2.04 -0.39
CA GLU A 97 -3.41 1.09 -0.79
C GLU A 97 -2.06 1.60 -0.29
N VAL A 98 -1.59 1.04 0.82
CA VAL A 98 -0.25 1.29 1.36
C VAL A 98 0.59 0.04 1.12
N ALA A 99 1.76 0.24 0.51
CA ALA A 99 2.74 -0.81 0.25
C ALA A 99 3.21 -1.48 1.55
N GLU A 100 3.54 -2.77 1.45
CA GLU A 100 3.94 -3.59 2.60
C GLU A 100 5.29 -3.15 3.19
N PRO A 101 5.51 -3.36 4.50
CA PRO A 101 6.75 -2.97 5.14
C PRO A 101 7.95 -3.73 4.55
N GLU A 102 9.05 -3.02 4.29
CA GLU A 102 10.31 -3.61 3.82
C GLU A 102 10.76 -4.77 4.74
N PRO A 103 11.08 -5.96 4.21
CA PRO A 103 11.54 -7.08 5.04
C PRO A 103 12.74 -6.72 5.91
N VAL A 104 12.71 -7.09 7.20
CA VAL A 104 13.78 -6.79 8.19
C VAL A 104 15.14 -7.34 7.75
N LEU A 105 15.15 -8.42 6.98
CA LEU A 105 16.32 -8.96 6.31
C LEU A 105 16.17 -8.72 4.82
N GLY A 106 17.00 -7.83 4.28
CA GLY A 106 17.15 -7.73 2.84
C GLY A 106 17.50 -9.12 2.29
N ARG A 107 16.80 -9.54 1.25
CA ARG A 107 17.06 -10.78 0.49
C ARG A 107 18.52 -10.89 -0.01
N LYS A 108 19.31 -9.80 0.07
CA LYS A 108 20.76 -9.72 -0.16
C LYS A 108 21.60 -9.94 1.11
N GLY A 109 21.21 -10.88 1.97
CA GLY A 109 22.09 -11.42 3.02
C GLY A 109 23.11 -12.36 2.39
N GLY A 110 24.21 -11.79 1.90
CA GLY A 110 25.32 -12.51 1.30
C GLY A 110 25.77 -13.71 2.14
N ARG A 111 26.16 -14.75 1.41
CA ARG A 111 26.84 -15.99 1.81
C ARG A 111 27.86 -15.72 2.94
N GLY A 112 27.44 -15.75 4.22
CA GLY A 112 28.32 -15.57 5.38
C GLY A 112 27.81 -14.76 6.59
N GLY A 113 26.65 -14.09 6.53
CA GLY A 113 26.15 -13.30 7.68
C GLY A 113 25.68 -14.15 8.87
N LYS A 114 26.17 -13.86 10.08
CA LYS A 114 25.79 -14.54 11.34
C LYS A 114 24.27 -14.55 11.52
N ARG A 115 23.63 -15.70 11.28
CA ARG A 115 22.21 -15.95 11.53
C ARG A 115 21.99 -16.18 13.03
N GLY A 116 21.85 -15.10 13.79
CA GLY A 116 21.56 -15.19 15.22
C GLY A 116 20.46 -14.20 15.64
N PRO A 117 19.66 -14.52 16.67
CA PRO A 117 18.62 -13.63 17.18
C PRO A 117 19.19 -12.27 17.56
N VAL A 118 20.41 -12.21 18.11
CA VAL A 118 21.11 -10.96 18.46
C VAL A 118 21.42 -10.10 17.23
N ALA A 119 21.84 -10.70 16.11
CA ALA A 119 22.10 -9.98 14.86
C ALA A 119 20.82 -9.43 14.24
N TRP A 120 19.72 -10.17 14.36
CA TRP A 120 18.39 -9.74 13.92
C TRP A 120 17.86 -8.58 14.77
N VAL A 121 18.00 -8.64 16.10
CA VAL A 121 17.67 -7.52 17.00
C VAL A 121 18.52 -6.30 16.70
N GLY A 122 19.82 -6.47 16.47
CA GLY A 122 20.71 -5.39 16.08
C GLY A 122 20.27 -4.71 14.77
N ALA A 123 19.82 -5.48 13.79
CA ALA A 123 19.26 -4.96 12.54
C ALA A 123 17.95 -4.18 12.78
N LEU A 124 17.07 -4.66 13.67
CA LEU A 124 15.84 -3.97 14.06
C LEU A 124 16.11 -2.63 14.75
N LEU A 125 17.01 -2.59 15.73
CA LEU A 125 17.38 -1.37 16.45
C LEU A 125 17.99 -0.31 15.51
N ARG A 126 18.76 -0.76 14.51
CA ARG A 126 19.39 0.11 13.50
C ARG A 126 18.41 0.52 12.38
N SER A 127 17.25 -0.13 12.28
CA SER A 127 16.27 0.16 11.23
C SER A 127 15.45 1.42 11.56
N GLY A 128 15.61 2.48 10.77
CA GLY A 128 14.80 3.71 10.90
C GLY A 128 13.30 3.44 10.71
N THR A 129 12.92 2.39 9.98
CA THR A 129 11.52 1.98 9.83
C THR A 129 10.87 1.56 11.15
N SER A 130 11.58 0.86 12.04
CA SER A 130 11.00 0.36 13.29
C SER A 130 10.75 1.52 14.26
N TRP A 131 11.65 2.51 14.29
CA TRP A 131 11.46 3.75 15.03
C TRP A 131 10.30 4.60 14.51
N ARG A 132 10.06 4.62 13.19
CA ARG A 132 8.86 5.27 12.62
C ARG A 132 7.55 4.65 13.12
N HIS A 133 7.52 3.33 13.38
CA HIS A 133 6.33 2.68 13.96
C HIS A 133 6.13 3.06 15.43
N VAL A 134 7.21 3.24 16.19
CA VAL A 134 7.15 3.75 17.57
C VAL A 134 6.61 5.18 17.59
N ILE A 135 7.13 6.06 16.72
CA ILE A 135 6.66 7.45 16.58
C ILE A 135 5.18 7.47 16.17
N TYR A 136 4.77 6.60 15.24
CA TYR A 136 3.37 6.45 14.88
C TYR A 136 2.50 6.11 16.08
N ALA A 137 2.87 5.11 16.88
CA ALA A 137 2.08 4.70 18.06
C ALA A 137 1.93 5.85 19.08
N LEU A 138 2.97 6.65 19.27
CA LEU A 138 2.94 7.80 20.19
C LEU A 138 2.05 8.94 19.69
N ILE A 139 2.11 9.29 18.40
CA ILE A 139 1.32 10.39 17.81
C ILE A 139 -0.12 9.94 17.53
N HIS A 140 -0.35 8.66 17.27
CA HIS A 140 -1.67 8.13 16.94
C HIS A 140 -2.62 8.16 18.13
N LEU A 141 -2.16 7.96 19.37
CA LEU A 141 -3.02 8.04 20.57
C LEU A 141 -3.74 9.39 20.74
N PRO A 142 -3.05 10.55 20.80
CA PRO A 142 -3.73 11.84 20.98
C PRO A 142 -4.64 12.16 19.80
N TRP A 143 -4.23 11.79 18.57
CA TRP A 143 -5.06 11.98 17.39
C TRP A 143 -6.33 11.13 17.42
N ALA A 144 -6.21 9.84 17.74
CA ALA A 144 -7.33 8.90 17.82
C ALA A 144 -8.31 9.30 18.92
N LEU A 145 -7.82 9.79 20.06
CA LEU A 145 -8.66 10.31 21.15
C LEU A 145 -9.47 11.53 20.70
N PHE A 146 -8.82 12.47 20.02
CA PHE A 146 -9.48 13.66 19.49
C PHE A 146 -10.51 13.28 18.43
N SER A 147 -10.12 12.48 17.43
CA SER A 147 -10.96 12.16 16.29
C SER A 147 -12.15 11.27 16.67
N PHE A 148 -11.97 10.33 17.60
CA PHE A 148 -13.04 9.54 18.19
C PHE A 148 -14.07 10.41 18.91
N THR A 149 -13.60 11.24 19.85
CA THR A 149 -14.46 12.10 20.67
C THR A 149 -15.23 13.06 19.77
N PHE A 150 -14.54 13.71 18.84
CA PHE A 150 -15.16 14.63 17.89
C PHE A 150 -16.19 13.93 17.01
N ALA A 151 -15.87 12.76 16.44
CA ALA A 151 -16.79 12.03 15.57
C ALA A 151 -18.07 11.61 16.31
N ILE A 152 -17.95 11.11 17.55
CA ILE A 152 -19.10 10.72 18.36
C ILE A 152 -19.93 11.93 18.75
N VAL A 153 -19.31 12.98 19.30
CA VAL A 153 -20.02 14.19 19.74
C VAL A 153 -20.74 14.82 18.55
N PHE A 154 -20.04 15.03 17.43
CA PHE A 154 -20.60 15.66 16.25
C PHE A 154 -21.80 14.88 15.68
N THR A 155 -21.67 13.54 15.59
CA THR A 155 -22.75 12.69 15.06
C THR A 155 -23.92 12.61 16.03
N SER A 156 -23.67 12.47 17.33
CA SER A 156 -24.70 12.41 18.38
C SER A 156 -25.50 13.70 18.48
N TYR A 157 -24.84 14.86 18.46
CA TYR A 157 -25.52 16.16 18.47
C TYR A 157 -26.31 16.40 17.18
N GLY A 158 -25.76 16.01 16.02
CA GLY A 158 -26.47 16.10 14.74
C GLY A 158 -27.80 15.31 14.76
N TRP A 159 -27.76 14.05 15.23
CA TRP A 159 -28.96 13.22 15.37
C TRP A 159 -29.89 13.73 16.47
N GLY A 160 -29.36 14.17 17.61
CA GLY A 160 -30.14 14.71 18.73
C GLY A 160 -30.99 15.91 18.33
N PHE A 161 -30.38 16.89 17.63
CA PHE A 161 -31.09 18.06 17.12
C PHE A 161 -32.03 17.74 15.95
N ALA A 162 -31.63 16.86 15.01
CA ALA A 162 -32.50 16.48 13.90
C ALA A 162 -33.76 15.72 14.37
N THR A 163 -33.64 14.93 15.44
CA THR A 163 -34.76 14.18 16.02
C THR A 163 -35.50 14.93 17.11
N TYR A 164 -35.07 16.15 17.48
CA TYR A 164 -35.66 16.97 18.54
C TYR A 164 -37.20 17.07 18.48
N PRO A 165 -37.84 17.30 17.32
CA PRO A 165 -39.30 17.36 17.25
C PRO A 165 -40.01 16.09 17.71
N LEU A 166 -39.37 14.92 17.60
CA LEU A 166 -39.95 13.62 17.93
C LEU A 166 -39.97 13.33 19.44
N TRP A 167 -39.01 13.87 20.19
CA TRP A 167 -38.87 13.60 21.63
C TRP A 167 -39.09 14.85 22.49
N ARG A 168 -39.43 16.01 21.90
CA ARG A 168 -39.69 17.25 22.65
C ARG A 168 -40.75 17.08 23.75
N TRP A 169 -41.71 16.17 23.55
CA TRP A 169 -42.80 15.92 24.50
C TRP A 169 -42.32 15.37 25.85
N VAL A 170 -41.09 14.84 25.92
CA VAL A 170 -40.49 14.34 27.16
C VAL A 170 -40.26 15.46 28.17
N PHE A 171 -39.88 16.66 27.72
CA PHE A 171 -39.61 17.80 28.61
C PHE A 171 -40.84 18.24 29.42
N PRO A 172 -41.97 18.61 28.80
CA PRO A 172 -43.15 19.01 29.56
C PRO A 172 -43.81 17.85 30.31
N ARG A 173 -43.52 16.60 29.95
CA ARG A 173 -44.15 15.42 30.57
C ARG A 173 -43.45 14.94 31.83
N TYR A 174 -42.12 15.10 31.91
CA TYR A 174 -41.28 14.53 32.97
C TYR A 174 -40.37 15.52 33.68
N MET A 175 -40.03 16.64 33.04
CA MET A 175 -39.09 17.62 33.57
C MET A 175 -39.78 18.91 34.03
N ASP A 176 -41.10 19.04 33.79
CA ASP A 176 -41.88 20.29 33.97
C ASP A 176 -41.27 21.52 33.28
N GLU A 177 -40.39 21.29 32.30
CA GLU A 177 -39.72 22.32 31.49
C GLU A 177 -40.42 22.44 30.11
N PRO A 178 -40.53 23.66 29.56
CA PRO A 178 -41.24 23.89 28.29
C PRO A 178 -40.50 23.32 27.07
N GLY A 179 -39.20 23.02 27.18
CA GLY A 179 -38.39 22.44 26.10
C GLY A 179 -36.92 22.24 26.47
N LEU A 180 -36.07 21.95 25.48
CA LEU A 180 -34.63 21.86 25.69
C LEU A 180 -34.06 23.24 26.05
N GLN A 181 -33.46 23.36 27.23
CA GLN A 181 -32.78 24.56 27.69
C GLN A 181 -31.40 24.66 27.02
N ILE A 182 -31.17 25.71 26.23
CA ILE A 182 -29.86 25.95 25.58
C ILE A 182 -28.93 26.76 26.49
N PHE A 183 -29.48 27.74 27.20
CA PHE A 183 -28.75 28.64 28.07
C PHE A 183 -29.63 29.00 29.27
N GLY A 184 -29.02 29.11 30.45
CA GLY A 184 -29.70 29.52 31.67
C GLY A 184 -28.74 30.28 32.58
N ASP A 185 -29.12 31.49 32.98
CA ASP A 185 -28.43 32.24 34.02
C ASP A 185 -29.09 32.02 35.38
N ASP A 186 -28.31 32.14 36.47
CA ASP A 186 -28.79 32.11 37.87
C ASP A 186 -29.87 33.18 38.17
N HIS A 187 -30.06 34.15 37.26
CA HIS A 187 -31.07 35.21 37.34
C HIS A 187 -32.44 34.82 36.75
N GLY A 188 -32.68 33.54 36.44
CA GLY A 188 -33.98 33.04 35.98
C GLY A 188 -34.29 33.33 34.51
N ARG A 189 -33.30 33.77 33.72
CA ARG A 189 -33.40 33.84 32.25
C ARG A 189 -32.90 32.53 31.67
N ALA A 190 -33.83 31.64 31.37
CA ALA A 190 -33.55 30.42 30.64
C ALA A 190 -34.13 30.52 29.23
N PHE A 191 -33.29 30.27 28.22
CA PHE A 191 -33.68 30.25 26.81
C PHE A 191 -34.12 28.83 26.46
N TYR A 192 -35.43 28.66 26.34
CA TYR A 192 -36.05 27.40 25.98
C TYR A 192 -36.35 27.36 24.48
N LEU A 193 -36.38 26.15 23.92
CA LEU A 193 -36.79 25.89 22.54
C LEU A 193 -38.24 25.44 22.50
N ASP A 194 -39.16 26.35 22.73
CA ASP A 194 -40.59 26.08 22.94
C ASP A 194 -41.46 26.55 21.77
N THR A 195 -41.04 27.58 21.02
CA THR A 195 -41.80 28.04 19.86
C THR A 195 -41.69 27.07 18.66
N PRO A 196 -42.74 26.90 17.83
CA PRO A 196 -42.68 26.05 16.64
C PRO A 196 -41.55 26.43 15.67
N PHE A 197 -41.22 27.72 15.59
CA PHE A 197 -40.12 28.24 14.77
C PHE A 197 -38.75 27.83 15.31
N GLU A 198 -38.51 27.94 16.62
CA GLU A 198 -37.26 27.52 17.26
C GLU A 198 -37.04 26.01 17.12
N VAL A 199 -38.08 25.21 17.33
CA VAL A 199 -38.03 23.74 17.13
C VAL A 199 -37.65 23.41 15.67
N ALA A 200 -38.26 24.11 14.71
CA ALA A 200 -37.93 23.94 13.29
C ALA A 200 -36.49 24.37 12.97
N ALA A 201 -36.02 25.47 13.57
CA ALA A 201 -34.65 25.95 13.43
C ALA A 201 -33.63 24.98 14.03
N THR A 202 -33.89 24.41 15.20
CA THR A 202 -33.05 23.37 15.83
C THR A 202 -33.00 22.11 14.97
N CYS A 203 -34.14 21.66 14.46
CA CYS A 203 -34.21 20.54 13.54
C CYS A 203 -33.39 20.81 12.26
N ALA A 204 -33.57 21.99 11.65
CA ALA A 204 -32.82 22.40 10.47
C ALA A 204 -31.31 22.48 10.75
N ALA A 205 -30.90 22.98 11.91
CA ALA A 205 -29.50 23.01 12.34
C ALA A 205 -28.94 21.58 12.53
N GLY A 206 -29.70 20.67 13.14
CA GLY A 206 -29.32 19.27 13.27
C GLY A 206 -29.16 18.58 11.91
N VAL A 207 -30.10 18.81 10.98
CA VAL A 207 -30.00 18.31 9.60
C VAL A 207 -28.77 18.89 8.90
N LEU A 208 -28.49 20.18 9.07
CA LEU A 208 -27.29 20.81 8.52
C LEU A 208 -26.01 20.16 9.06
N VAL A 209 -25.94 19.91 10.37
CA VAL A 209 -24.83 19.17 11.00
C VAL A 209 -24.69 17.77 10.42
N LEU A 210 -25.78 17.03 10.26
CA LEU A 210 -25.78 15.70 9.65
C LEU A 210 -25.31 15.73 8.18
N LEU A 211 -25.68 16.76 7.44
CA LEU A 211 -25.17 16.98 6.08
C LEU A 211 -23.67 17.26 6.11
N LEU A 212 -23.17 17.99 7.11
CA LEU A 212 -21.74 18.28 7.27
C LEU A 212 -20.88 17.06 7.66
N THR A 213 -21.48 16.04 8.28
CA THR A 213 -20.82 14.79 8.72
C THR A 213 -19.86 14.17 7.70
N PRO A 214 -20.24 13.89 6.43
CA PRO A 214 -19.33 13.34 5.43
C PRO A 214 -18.05 14.16 5.24
N TRP A 215 -18.12 15.49 5.26
CA TRP A 215 -16.93 16.33 5.09
C TRP A 215 -16.03 16.30 6.32
N VAL A 216 -16.64 16.32 7.52
CA VAL A 216 -15.93 16.19 8.80
C VAL A 216 -15.21 14.85 8.89
N MET A 217 -15.90 13.73 8.63
CA MET A 217 -15.31 12.39 8.68
C MET A 217 -14.16 12.25 7.66
N ARG A 218 -14.30 12.86 6.48
CA ARG A 218 -13.24 12.90 5.48
C ARG A 218 -12.05 13.74 5.94
N ALA A 219 -12.27 14.87 6.59
CA ALA A 219 -11.20 15.71 7.13
C ALA A 219 -10.40 14.95 8.20
N LEU A 220 -11.09 14.34 9.17
CA LEU A 220 -10.47 13.54 10.24
C LEU A 220 -9.67 12.37 9.67
N THR A 221 -10.30 11.54 8.83
CA THR A 221 -9.62 10.38 8.22
C THR A 221 -8.49 10.76 7.26
N SER A 222 -8.44 12.01 6.76
CA SER A 222 -7.32 12.45 5.91
C SER A 222 -6.03 12.60 6.71
N VAL A 223 -6.10 13.01 7.97
CA VAL A 223 -4.93 13.04 8.85
C VAL A 223 -4.43 11.62 9.12
N ASP A 224 -5.34 10.67 9.38
CA ASP A 224 -4.98 9.25 9.52
C ASP A 224 -4.32 8.70 8.25
N ARG A 225 -4.83 9.05 7.06
CA ARG A 225 -4.19 8.69 5.78
C ARG A 225 -2.77 9.24 5.68
N ILE A 226 -2.55 10.49 6.08
CA ILE A 226 -1.22 11.13 6.08
C ILE A 226 -0.29 10.45 7.08
N MET A 227 -0.76 10.11 8.28
CA MET A 227 0.03 9.42 9.30
C MET A 227 0.42 8.02 8.83
N VAL A 228 -0.54 7.25 8.28
CA VAL A 228 -0.28 5.89 7.77
C VAL A 228 0.66 5.94 6.55
N ALA A 229 0.41 6.80 5.57
CA ALA A 229 1.28 6.92 4.40
C ALA A 229 2.67 7.47 4.76
N GLY A 230 2.73 8.47 5.64
CA GLY A 230 3.95 9.19 6.01
C GLY A 230 4.84 8.46 7.01
N LEU A 231 4.27 7.69 7.95
CA LEU A 231 5.04 6.99 8.99
C LEU A 231 5.10 5.48 8.77
N LEU A 232 4.04 4.86 8.25
CA LEU A 232 4.00 3.42 7.98
C LEU A 232 4.31 3.05 6.52
N GLY A 233 4.31 4.01 5.60
CA GLY A 233 4.70 3.79 4.20
C GLY A 233 6.22 3.70 3.98
N PRO A 234 6.68 3.00 2.93
CA PRO A 234 8.09 3.01 2.54
C PRO A 234 8.57 4.45 2.31
N SER A 235 9.84 4.74 2.61
CA SER A 235 10.38 6.06 2.31
C SER A 235 10.27 6.31 0.79
N ARG A 236 9.99 7.54 0.34
CA ARG A 236 9.89 7.85 -1.11
C ARG A 236 11.14 7.44 -1.91
N LEU A 237 12.28 7.29 -1.22
CA LEU A 237 13.53 6.77 -1.78
C LEU A 237 13.47 5.27 -2.10
N ALA A 238 12.84 4.46 -1.24
CA ALA A 238 12.73 3.02 -1.43
C ALA A 238 11.80 2.64 -2.58
N SER A 239 10.69 3.38 -2.77
CA SER A 239 9.81 3.20 -3.92
C SER A 239 10.52 3.51 -5.25
N ARG A 240 11.33 4.58 -5.29
CA ARG A 240 12.11 4.96 -6.49
C ARG A 240 13.21 3.94 -6.83
N VAL A 241 13.84 3.36 -5.81
CA VAL A 241 14.86 2.30 -5.99
C VAL A 241 14.20 1.00 -6.46
N TRP A 242 13.00 0.67 -5.97
CA TRP A 242 12.26 -0.51 -6.41
C TRP A 242 11.78 -0.41 -7.87
N GLU A 243 11.35 0.78 -8.29
CA GLU A 243 11.01 1.07 -9.69
C GLU A 243 12.25 0.91 -10.59
N LEU A 244 13.42 1.41 -10.18
CA LEU A 244 14.69 1.27 -10.91
C LEU A 244 15.30 -0.14 -10.87
N GLU A 245 15.14 -0.90 -9.78
CA GLU A 245 15.56 -2.31 -9.70
C GLU A 245 14.62 -3.23 -10.48
N SER A 246 13.31 -2.93 -10.54
CA SER A 246 12.33 -3.65 -11.36
C SER A 246 12.60 -3.46 -12.86
N ASP A 247 12.95 -2.24 -13.28
CA ASP A 247 13.34 -1.96 -14.67
C ASP A 247 14.69 -2.61 -15.03
N ARG A 248 15.67 -2.61 -14.11
CA ARG A 248 16.94 -3.31 -14.34
C ARG A 248 16.80 -4.82 -14.38
N GLY A 249 15.91 -5.42 -13.59
CA GLY A 249 15.64 -6.86 -13.63
C GLY A 249 15.13 -7.28 -15.02
N THR A 250 14.17 -6.52 -15.56
CA THR A 250 13.59 -6.79 -16.88
C THR A 250 14.61 -6.60 -18.01
N VAL A 251 15.47 -5.58 -17.94
CA VAL A 251 16.52 -5.35 -18.95
C VAL A 251 17.65 -6.37 -18.85
N VAL A 252 18.07 -6.77 -17.64
CA VAL A 252 19.13 -7.78 -17.45
C VAL A 252 18.66 -9.18 -17.85
N ASP A 253 17.41 -9.55 -17.55
CA ASP A 253 16.85 -10.83 -17.95
C ASP A 253 16.69 -10.93 -19.48
N THR A 254 16.31 -9.81 -20.12
CA THR A 254 16.24 -9.72 -21.59
C THR A 254 17.65 -9.84 -22.21
N ALA A 255 18.63 -9.10 -21.71
CA ALA A 255 20.01 -9.19 -22.20
C ALA A 255 20.64 -10.58 -21.98
N ALA A 256 20.33 -11.25 -20.86
CA ALA A 256 20.80 -12.61 -20.57
C ALA A 256 20.09 -13.68 -21.42
N ALA A 257 18.87 -13.42 -21.88
CA ALA A 257 18.18 -14.27 -22.86
C ALA A 257 18.79 -14.11 -24.25
N ASP A 258 19.09 -12.87 -24.67
CA ASP A 258 19.72 -12.58 -25.96
C ASP A 258 21.14 -13.13 -26.04
N LEU A 259 21.94 -12.99 -24.98
CA LEU A 259 23.30 -13.57 -24.92
C LEU A 259 23.28 -15.10 -25.07
N ARG A 260 22.36 -15.79 -24.40
CA ARG A 260 22.21 -17.25 -24.54
C ARG A 260 21.75 -17.66 -25.94
N ARG A 261 20.95 -16.82 -26.60
CA ARG A 261 20.54 -17.03 -27.99
C ARG A 261 21.70 -16.87 -28.96
N ILE A 262 22.48 -15.80 -28.81
CA ILE A 262 23.68 -15.55 -29.63
C ILE A 262 24.73 -16.64 -29.41
N GLU A 263 24.97 -17.05 -28.17
CA GLU A 263 25.88 -18.16 -27.86
C GLU A 263 25.44 -19.46 -28.53
N ARG A 264 24.15 -19.77 -28.49
CA ARG A 264 23.61 -20.98 -29.12
C ARG A 264 23.68 -20.91 -30.64
N ASP A 265 23.29 -19.79 -31.24
CA ASP A 265 23.34 -19.59 -32.68
C ASP A 265 24.79 -19.63 -33.20
N LEU A 266 25.74 -19.08 -32.43
CA LEU A 266 27.17 -19.16 -32.74
C LEU A 266 27.69 -20.58 -32.57
N HIS A 267 27.30 -21.29 -31.52
CA HIS A 267 27.75 -22.66 -31.28
C HIS A 267 27.20 -23.62 -32.34
N ASP A 268 25.91 -23.56 -32.63
CA ASP A 268 25.23 -24.40 -33.64
C ASP A 268 25.76 -24.08 -35.05
N GLY A 269 25.98 -22.80 -35.36
CA GLY A 269 26.53 -22.36 -36.64
C GLY A 269 28.01 -22.72 -36.83
N ALA A 270 28.83 -22.68 -35.77
CA ALA A 270 30.22 -23.13 -35.81
C ALA A 270 30.32 -24.66 -35.92
N GLN A 271 29.49 -25.41 -35.19
CA GLN A 271 29.45 -26.87 -35.27
C GLN A 271 29.07 -27.37 -36.67
N ALA A 272 28.02 -26.81 -37.28
CA ALA A 272 27.57 -27.21 -38.62
C ALA A 272 28.69 -27.00 -39.67
N ARG A 273 29.42 -25.89 -39.59
CA ARG A 273 30.54 -25.58 -40.50
C ARG A 273 31.76 -26.46 -40.27
N LEU A 274 32.13 -26.74 -39.02
CA LEU A 274 33.26 -27.63 -38.73
C LEU A 274 32.99 -29.07 -39.20
N VAL A 275 31.74 -29.52 -39.14
CA VAL A 275 31.33 -30.82 -39.68
C VAL A 275 31.42 -30.84 -41.22
N ALA A 276 30.94 -29.80 -41.90
CA ALA A 276 31.06 -29.68 -43.35
C ALA A 276 32.54 -29.71 -43.80
N LEU A 277 33.38 -28.89 -43.16
CA LEU A 277 34.82 -28.85 -43.43
C LEU A 277 35.52 -30.21 -43.20
N ALA A 278 35.16 -30.92 -42.14
CA ALA A 278 35.71 -32.24 -41.86
C ALA A 278 35.29 -33.28 -42.92
N MET A 279 34.07 -33.17 -43.46
CA MET A 279 33.60 -34.02 -44.55
C MET A 279 34.32 -33.72 -45.87
N ASP A 280 34.48 -32.44 -46.23
CA ASP A 280 35.19 -32.02 -47.45
C ASP A 280 36.67 -32.43 -47.43
N LEU A 281 37.32 -32.29 -46.26
CA LEU A 281 38.70 -32.73 -46.09
C LEU A 281 38.84 -34.26 -46.11
N GLY A 282 37.82 -34.98 -45.64
CA GLY A 282 37.71 -36.43 -45.74
C GLY A 282 37.64 -36.90 -47.20
N LEU A 283 36.79 -36.25 -48.01
CA LEU A 283 36.65 -36.51 -49.45
C LEU A 283 37.92 -36.16 -50.23
N ALA A 284 38.59 -35.06 -49.88
CA ALA A 284 39.87 -34.70 -50.48
C ALA A 284 40.96 -35.73 -50.17
N LYS A 285 40.98 -36.29 -48.96
CA LYS A 285 41.92 -37.35 -48.57
C LYS A 285 41.66 -38.66 -49.33
N GLU A 286 40.41 -39.01 -49.57
CA GLU A 286 40.04 -40.20 -50.36
C GLU A 286 40.46 -40.06 -51.83
N LYS A 287 40.30 -38.87 -52.42
CA LYS A 287 40.69 -38.59 -53.81
C LYS A 287 42.17 -38.39 -54.07
N LEU A 288 42.99 -38.26 -53.01
CA LEU A 288 44.41 -37.95 -53.13
C LEU A 288 45.20 -39.01 -53.92
N GLU A 289 44.77 -40.27 -53.87
CA GLU A 289 45.42 -41.38 -54.59
C GLU A 289 44.95 -41.52 -56.06
N GLU A 290 43.76 -41.02 -56.38
CA GLU A 290 43.14 -41.17 -57.72
C GLU A 290 43.32 -39.92 -58.60
N ASP A 291 43.14 -38.73 -58.02
CA ASP A 291 43.22 -37.45 -58.73
C ASP A 291 43.84 -36.37 -57.81
N PRO A 292 45.18 -36.24 -57.83
CA PRO A 292 45.88 -35.31 -56.95
C PRO A 292 45.61 -33.84 -57.29
N GLU A 293 45.25 -33.49 -58.53
CA GLU A 293 44.89 -32.12 -58.89
C GLU A 293 43.51 -31.74 -58.34
N ALA A 294 42.53 -32.65 -58.44
CA ALA A 294 41.21 -32.42 -57.83
C ALA A 294 41.26 -32.38 -56.30
N ALA A 295 42.07 -33.24 -55.68
CA ALA A 295 42.28 -33.23 -54.23
C ALA A 295 42.93 -31.92 -53.75
N ALA A 296 43.94 -31.42 -54.46
CA ALA A 296 44.57 -30.13 -54.16
C ALA A 296 43.56 -28.97 -54.22
N LYS A 297 42.69 -28.96 -55.24
CA LYS A 297 41.65 -27.93 -55.37
C LYS A 297 40.62 -27.96 -54.24
N MET A 298 40.19 -29.15 -53.79
CA MET A 298 39.27 -29.29 -52.66
C MET A 298 39.88 -28.83 -51.33
N VAL A 299 41.18 -29.08 -51.13
CA VAL A 299 41.91 -28.57 -49.95
C VAL A 299 42.00 -27.04 -49.98
N ASP A 300 42.28 -26.45 -51.15
CA ASP A 300 42.32 -24.99 -51.30
C ASP A 300 40.95 -24.33 -51.05
N GLU A 301 39.87 -24.95 -51.52
CA GLU A 301 38.49 -24.48 -51.26
C GLU A 301 38.14 -24.54 -49.76
N ALA A 302 38.43 -25.66 -49.11
CA ALA A 302 38.26 -25.83 -47.66
C ALA A 302 39.08 -24.82 -46.84
N HIS A 303 40.32 -24.54 -47.26
CA HIS A 303 41.18 -23.54 -46.62
C HIS A 303 40.64 -22.11 -46.80
N GLY A 304 40.04 -21.83 -47.97
CA GLY A 304 39.35 -20.59 -48.27
C GLY A 304 38.16 -20.33 -47.34
N GLU A 305 37.31 -21.33 -47.11
CA GLU A 305 36.16 -21.22 -46.20
C GLU A 305 36.57 -20.95 -44.75
N VAL A 306 37.64 -21.60 -44.26
CA VAL A 306 38.17 -21.36 -42.91
C VAL A 306 38.66 -19.91 -42.75
N LYS A 307 39.34 -19.39 -43.78
CA LYS A 307 39.85 -18.02 -43.77
C LYS A 307 38.71 -16.99 -43.76
N LEU A 308 37.64 -17.26 -44.51
CA LEU A 308 36.44 -16.41 -44.53
C LEU A 308 35.75 -16.42 -43.15
N ALA A 309 35.58 -17.60 -42.54
CA ALA A 309 34.97 -17.73 -41.22
C ALA A 309 35.78 -17.05 -40.10
N LEU A 310 37.12 -17.10 -40.17
CA LEU A 310 38.00 -16.38 -39.25
C LEU A 310 37.91 -14.85 -39.40
N GLN A 311 37.59 -14.35 -40.60
CA GLN A 311 37.34 -12.93 -40.83
C GLN A 311 35.98 -12.52 -40.25
N GLU A 312 34.92 -13.30 -40.47
CA GLU A 312 33.57 -13.02 -39.93
C GLU A 312 33.50 -13.04 -38.39
N LEU A 313 34.40 -13.76 -37.70
CA LEU A 313 34.48 -13.80 -36.23
C LEU A 313 35.28 -12.63 -35.63
N ARG A 314 36.03 -11.92 -36.46
CA ARG A 314 36.92 -10.82 -36.05
C ARG A 314 36.27 -9.44 -36.20
N ASP A 315 35.31 -9.31 -37.11
CA ASP A 315 34.52 -8.10 -37.37
C ASP A 315 33.21 -8.08 -36.55
#